data_AF-A0A6A6UX02-F1
#
_entry.id   AF-A0A6A6UX02-F1
#
_cell.length_a   1.000
_cell.length_b   1.000
_cell.length_c   1.000
_cell.angle_alpha   90.00
_cell.angle_beta   90.00
_cell.angle_gamma   90.00
#
_symmetry.space_group_name_H-M   'P 1'
#
loop_
_entity.id
_entity.type
_entity.pdbx_description
1 polymer ?
#
loop_
_entity_poly.entity_id
_entity_poly.type
_entity_poly.pdbx_seq_one_letter_code
_entity_poly.pdbx_strand_id
1 'polypeptide(L)'
;TMETDILPVDPLQLGHITTTQSENDLVEEWTIAYDPSSPATQNLQRAAHELLTTDVPVAFPTETVYGLGADATRSSAVRAIFAAKGRPADNPLIVHVHSLAQLRGLLRGSDSSTTSTANDNEDPIPAIYKPLIQKFWPGPLTLILPLPTPSPLAPEVTATLSTFGARMPRSILALSLIRLAGVPLAAPSANASTRPSPTAAEHVYDDLHGRISTILDGGPCEVGVESTVVDGLCDPPLILRPGGITVEQLRTCEGWENVGVGYLDKEVEGKGVPRAPGMKYRHYSPKARVVLFEANAGLESEEVVKRMQGCTCVGVIRTRSWPLALGLVDVEGKAVEQKLSEEPSPASMNGHASATTSNLQRSLLQHKIPHAEQFITKSESGTDVTIWDIGLGVDTEDVARGLFSALRELDKKGVEVILVEGVNDQDGDDIAAAVMNRLRKAAEVR
;
A
#
# COMPACT_ATOMS: atom_id res chain seq x y z
N THR A 1 -25.88 13.61 2.00
CA THR A 1 -24.60 12.87 1.91
C THR A 1 -23.71 13.62 0.96
N MET A 2 -22.42 13.74 1.26
CA MET A 2 -21.45 14.37 0.36
C MET A 2 -21.36 13.52 -0.92
N GLU A 3 -21.37 14.13 -2.10
CA GLU A 3 -21.14 13.39 -3.35
C GLU A 3 -19.65 13.09 -3.49
N THR A 4 -19.31 11.89 -3.96
CA THR A 4 -17.92 11.43 -4.11
C THR A 4 -17.59 11.29 -5.60
N ASP A 5 -16.67 12.11 -6.09
CA ASP A 5 -16.19 12.09 -7.46
C ASP A 5 -14.93 11.22 -7.58
N ILE A 6 -14.89 10.39 -8.63
CA ILE A 6 -13.66 9.75 -9.10
C ILE A 6 -13.12 10.62 -10.23
N LEU A 7 -11.93 11.18 -10.02
CA LEU A 7 -11.27 12.09 -10.95
C LEU A 7 -10.10 11.38 -11.64
N PRO A 8 -10.22 11.03 -12.94
CA PRO A 8 -9.13 10.39 -13.67
C PRO A 8 -7.92 11.31 -13.78
N VAL A 9 -6.74 10.78 -13.48
CA VAL A 9 -5.46 11.47 -13.63
C VAL A 9 -4.46 10.51 -14.23
N ASP A 10 -4.29 10.59 -15.55
CA ASP A 10 -3.20 9.92 -16.25
C ASP A 10 -1.87 10.63 -15.94
N PRO A 11 -0.90 9.99 -15.25
CA PRO A 11 0.38 10.60 -14.92
C PRO A 11 1.16 11.07 -16.15
N LEU A 12 0.97 10.44 -17.32
CA LEU A 12 1.62 10.82 -18.57
C LEU A 12 1.07 12.12 -19.16
N GLN A 13 -0.13 12.54 -18.74
CA GLN A 13 -0.79 13.76 -19.19
C GLN A 13 -0.65 14.92 -18.20
N LEU A 14 0.11 14.76 -17.11
CA LEU A 14 0.34 15.85 -16.16
C LEU A 14 1.26 16.94 -16.73
N GLY A 15 2.16 16.58 -17.63
CA GLY A 15 3.10 17.51 -18.25
C GLY A 15 4.48 16.91 -18.46
N HIS A 16 5.49 17.77 -18.66
CA HIS A 16 6.86 17.32 -18.93
C HIS A 16 7.65 17.18 -17.63
N ILE A 17 8.03 15.96 -17.28
CA ILE A 17 8.84 15.65 -16.09
C ILE A 17 10.31 15.75 -16.45
N THR A 18 11.11 16.37 -15.59
CA THR A 18 12.55 16.44 -15.72
C THR A 18 13.20 16.06 -14.40
N THR A 19 14.12 15.11 -14.47
CA THR A 19 14.90 14.63 -13.32
C THR A 19 16.34 15.11 -13.44
N THR A 20 16.87 15.65 -12.36
CA THR A 20 18.26 16.11 -12.26
C THR A 20 18.92 15.39 -11.09
N GLN A 21 20.00 14.67 -11.38
CA GLN A 21 20.80 14.02 -10.36
C GLN A 21 21.80 15.03 -9.80
N SER A 22 21.64 15.38 -8.52
CA SER A 22 22.60 16.20 -7.79
C SER A 22 23.69 15.30 -7.22
N GLU A 23 24.97 15.65 -7.38
CA GLU A 23 26.09 14.90 -6.80
C GLU A 23 26.05 14.88 -5.26
N ASN A 24 25.34 15.83 -4.63
CA ASN A 24 25.36 16.06 -3.19
C ASN A 24 24.05 15.76 -2.47
N ASP A 25 22.96 15.41 -3.16
CA ASP A 25 21.67 15.14 -2.51
C ASP A 25 21.33 13.65 -2.49
N LEU A 26 20.55 13.23 -1.50
CA LEU A 26 20.28 11.82 -1.25
C LEU A 26 19.25 11.24 -2.24
N VAL A 27 18.49 12.06 -2.94
CA VAL A 27 17.51 11.63 -3.94
C VAL A 27 17.62 12.48 -5.20
N GLU A 28 17.19 11.94 -6.33
CA GLU A 28 17.06 12.71 -7.57
C GLU A 28 16.07 13.87 -7.37
N GLU A 29 16.48 15.07 -7.75
CA GLU A 29 15.55 16.19 -7.84
C GLU A 29 14.67 15.99 -9.06
N TRP A 30 13.39 16.29 -8.91
CA TRP A 30 12.43 16.21 -9.99
C TRP A 30 11.62 17.50 -10.08
N THR A 31 11.33 17.90 -11.30
CA THR A 31 10.46 19.01 -11.63
C THR A 31 9.46 18.56 -12.68
N ILE A 32 8.30 19.21 -12.70
CA ILE A 32 7.28 18.97 -13.70
C ILE A 32 6.75 20.31 -14.20
N ALA A 33 6.80 20.49 -15.51
CA ALA A 33 6.11 21.58 -16.19
C ALA A 33 4.68 21.11 -16.45
N TYR A 34 3.78 21.41 -15.51
CA TYR A 34 2.38 21.00 -15.62
C TYR A 34 1.71 21.59 -16.86
N ASP A 35 0.93 20.79 -17.59
CA ASP A 35 0.08 21.29 -18.67
C ASP A 35 -1.28 21.74 -18.09
N PRO A 36 -1.57 23.05 -17.98
CA PRO A 36 -2.81 23.54 -17.39
C PRO A 36 -4.05 23.24 -18.26
N SER A 37 -3.85 22.91 -19.54
CA SER A 37 -4.95 22.56 -20.45
C SER A 37 -5.38 21.10 -20.30
N SER A 38 -4.52 20.25 -19.73
CA SER A 38 -4.80 18.84 -19.49
C SER A 38 -5.85 18.64 -18.40
N PRO A 39 -6.91 17.84 -18.63
CA PRO A 39 -7.86 17.46 -17.60
C PRO A 39 -7.21 16.78 -16.39
N ALA A 40 -6.13 16.02 -16.60
CA ALA A 40 -5.39 15.36 -15.52
C ALA A 40 -4.79 16.39 -14.54
N THR A 41 -4.19 17.46 -15.07
CA THR A 41 -3.64 18.56 -14.28
C THR A 41 -4.74 19.32 -13.54
N GLN A 42 -5.87 19.60 -14.20
CA GLN A 42 -7.00 20.30 -13.59
C GLN A 42 -7.61 19.51 -12.44
N ASN A 43 -7.79 18.20 -12.60
CA ASN A 43 -8.25 17.29 -11.56
C ASN A 43 -7.28 17.27 -10.37
N LEU A 44 -5.98 17.20 -10.64
CA LEU A 44 -4.95 17.23 -9.61
C LEU A 44 -4.93 18.57 -8.84
N GLN A 45 -5.07 19.70 -9.55
CA GLN A 45 -5.14 21.04 -8.95
C GLN A 45 -6.41 21.20 -8.10
N ARG A 46 -7.55 20.69 -8.55
CA ARG A 46 -8.80 20.66 -7.76
C ARG A 46 -8.58 19.93 -6.43
N ALA A 47 -8.00 18.73 -6.48
CA ALA A 47 -7.69 17.95 -5.28
C ALA A 47 -6.69 18.66 -4.35
N ALA A 48 -5.62 19.26 -4.88
CA ALA A 48 -4.66 20.03 -4.10
C ALA A 48 -5.32 21.24 -3.42
N HIS A 49 -6.22 21.92 -4.11
CA HIS A 49 -6.98 23.05 -3.55
C HIS A 49 -7.92 22.60 -2.42
N GLU A 50 -8.59 21.46 -2.58
CA GLU A 50 -9.48 20.88 -1.55
C GLU A 50 -8.73 20.53 -0.26
N LEU A 51 -7.53 19.95 -0.37
CA LEU A 51 -6.65 19.64 0.76
C LEU A 51 -6.25 20.89 1.57
N LEU A 52 -6.20 22.06 0.93
CA LEU A 52 -5.83 23.33 1.54
C LEU A 52 -7.03 24.08 2.12
N THR A 53 -8.17 24.02 1.43
CA THR A 53 -9.33 24.90 1.72
C THR A 53 -10.41 24.22 2.55
N THR A 54 -10.37 22.90 2.68
CA THR A 54 -11.36 22.12 3.42
C THR A 54 -10.68 21.20 4.43
N ASP A 55 -11.43 20.68 5.39
CA ASP A 55 -10.95 19.59 6.25
C ASP A 55 -11.17 18.20 5.64
N VAL A 56 -11.72 18.12 4.42
CA VAL A 56 -12.09 16.84 3.80
C VAL A 56 -10.86 16.16 3.22
N PRO A 57 -10.56 14.90 3.58
CA PRO A 57 -9.44 14.18 3.01
C PRO A 57 -9.66 13.81 1.54
N VAL A 58 -8.59 13.77 0.77
CA VAL A 58 -8.58 13.32 -0.63
C VAL A 58 -7.92 11.95 -0.73
N ALA A 59 -8.54 11.02 -1.47
CA ALA A 59 -7.92 9.74 -1.76
C ALA A 59 -7.04 9.81 -3.02
N PHE A 60 -5.86 9.18 -2.98
CA PHE A 60 -4.91 9.20 -4.10
C PHE A 60 -4.06 7.92 -4.18
N PRO A 61 -3.62 7.50 -5.38
CA PRO A 61 -2.80 6.31 -5.56
C PRO A 61 -1.34 6.54 -5.17
N THR A 62 -0.73 5.49 -4.61
CA THR A 62 0.73 5.34 -4.51
C THR A 62 1.14 4.06 -5.23
N GLU A 63 2.44 3.77 -5.28
CA GLU A 63 2.94 2.46 -5.74
C GLU A 63 2.51 1.32 -4.82
N THR A 64 2.19 1.60 -3.54
CA THR A 64 1.79 0.58 -2.55
C THR A 64 0.29 0.31 -2.55
N VAL A 65 -0.47 1.24 -1.99
CA VAL A 65 -1.93 1.23 -1.84
C VAL A 65 -2.45 2.66 -1.98
N TYR A 66 -3.74 2.84 -2.22
CA TYR A 66 -4.36 4.16 -2.18
C TYR A 66 -4.29 4.73 -0.77
N GLY A 67 -3.86 5.99 -0.65
CA GLY A 67 -3.79 6.76 0.58
C GLY A 67 -4.97 7.72 0.73
N LEU A 68 -5.39 8.00 1.96
CA LEU A 68 -6.40 9.00 2.30
C LEU A 68 -5.72 10.21 2.94
N GLY A 69 -5.35 11.19 2.12
CA GLY A 69 -4.52 12.32 2.53
C GLY A 69 -5.32 13.48 3.10
N ALA A 70 -4.78 14.10 4.14
CA ALA A 70 -5.13 15.44 4.57
C ALA A 70 -3.87 16.20 4.99
N ASP A 71 -3.93 17.52 5.07
CA ASP A 71 -2.83 18.35 5.55
C ASP A 71 -2.37 17.91 6.95
N ALA A 72 -1.12 17.44 7.05
CA ALA A 72 -0.55 16.89 8.28
C ALA A 72 -0.34 17.94 9.38
N THR A 73 -0.43 19.22 9.04
CA THR A 73 -0.22 20.35 9.96
C THR A 73 -1.53 20.88 10.56
N ARG A 74 -2.70 20.45 10.03
CA ARG A 74 -4.02 20.91 10.47
C ARG A 74 -4.78 19.83 11.21
N SER A 75 -4.95 20.01 12.53
CA SER A 75 -5.66 19.04 13.38
C SER A 75 -7.08 18.73 12.92
N SER A 76 -7.83 19.70 12.40
CA SER A 76 -9.19 19.45 11.88
C SER A 76 -9.18 18.49 10.68
N ALA A 77 -8.28 18.71 9.74
CA ALA A 77 -8.09 17.87 8.55
C ALA A 77 -7.62 16.45 8.93
N VAL A 78 -6.67 16.34 9.86
CA VAL A 78 -6.20 15.02 10.35
C VAL A 78 -7.31 14.27 11.09
N ARG A 79 -8.12 14.95 11.92
CA ARG A 79 -9.28 14.33 12.58
C ARG A 79 -10.33 13.84 11.57
N ALA A 80 -10.49 14.52 10.44
CA ALA A 80 -11.41 14.09 9.40
C ALA A 80 -10.98 12.76 8.74
N ILE A 81 -9.68 12.45 8.66
CA ILE A 81 -9.20 11.12 8.24
C ILE A 81 -9.74 10.03 9.18
N PHE A 82 -9.60 10.23 10.49
CA PHE A 82 -10.08 9.28 11.49
C PHE A 82 -11.61 9.12 11.42
N ALA A 83 -12.34 10.22 11.25
CA ALA A 83 -13.79 10.23 11.12
C ALA A 83 -14.27 9.48 9.86
N ALA A 84 -13.70 9.78 8.69
CA ALA A 84 -14.08 9.13 7.43
C ALA A 84 -13.85 7.61 7.48
N LYS A 85 -12.73 7.18 8.07
CA LYS A 85 -12.37 5.75 8.17
C LYS A 85 -13.08 5.01 9.30
N GLY A 86 -13.56 5.71 10.32
CA GLY A 86 -13.94 5.09 11.61
C GLY A 86 -12.73 4.48 12.33
N ARG A 87 -11.58 5.16 12.30
CA ARG A 87 -10.30 4.67 12.84
C ARG A 87 -10.06 5.22 14.26
N PRO A 88 -9.52 4.41 15.20
CA PRO A 88 -9.08 4.90 16.51
C PRO A 88 -7.97 5.95 16.41
N ALA A 89 -8.06 7.01 17.22
CA ALA A 89 -7.12 8.14 17.23
C ALA A 89 -5.74 7.81 17.84
N ASP A 90 -5.60 6.67 18.53
CA ASP A 90 -4.33 6.24 19.15
C ASP A 90 -3.41 5.49 18.16
N ASN A 91 -3.78 5.41 16.88
CA ASN A 91 -3.02 4.74 15.85
C ASN A 91 -2.38 5.78 14.91
N PRO A 92 -1.05 5.98 14.96
CA PRO A 92 -0.38 7.08 14.27
C PRO A 92 -0.53 7.00 12.74
N LEU A 93 -0.31 8.12 12.07
CA LEU A 93 -0.38 8.25 10.62
C LEU A 93 1.02 8.44 10.01
N ILE A 94 1.18 8.02 8.75
CA ILE A 94 2.42 8.24 7.99
C ILE A 94 2.29 9.57 7.25
N VAL A 95 3.29 10.43 7.42
CA VAL A 95 3.42 11.71 6.72
C VAL A 95 4.12 11.47 5.39
N HIS A 96 3.48 11.90 4.30
CA HIS A 96 4.01 11.83 2.96
C HIS A 96 4.60 13.18 2.56
N VAL A 97 5.81 13.16 2.01
CA VAL A 97 6.55 14.33 1.54
C VAL A 97 6.89 14.20 0.07
N HIS A 98 7.05 15.33 -0.62
CA HIS A 98 7.40 15.35 -2.04
C HIS A 98 8.89 15.63 -2.32
N SER A 99 9.65 16.05 -1.30
CA SER A 99 11.08 16.39 -1.40
C SER A 99 11.81 16.26 -0.06
N LEU A 100 13.14 16.12 -0.10
CA LEU A 100 13.96 16.14 1.12
C LEU A 100 13.96 17.52 1.77
N ALA A 101 13.84 18.60 0.98
CA ALA A 101 13.68 19.95 1.52
C ALA A 101 12.43 20.05 2.42
N GLN A 102 11.31 19.48 1.98
CA GLN A 102 10.08 19.43 2.79
C GLN A 102 10.28 18.60 4.07
N LEU A 103 10.96 17.44 3.99
CA LEU A 103 11.27 16.63 5.16
C LEU A 103 12.20 17.34 6.15
N ARG A 104 13.27 17.96 5.66
CA ARG A 104 14.23 18.73 6.48
C ARG A 104 13.52 19.90 7.16
N GLY A 105 12.59 20.57 6.45
CA GLY A 105 11.72 21.59 7.03
C GLY A 105 10.87 21.05 8.18
N LEU A 106 10.24 19.89 8.01
CA LEU A 106 9.50 19.22 9.08
C LEU A 106 10.38 18.92 10.30
N LEU A 107 11.58 18.36 10.09
CA LEU A 107 12.51 17.96 11.16
C LEU A 107 13.15 19.16 11.91
N ARG A 108 13.30 20.31 11.26
CA ARG A 108 13.79 21.54 11.91
C ARG A 108 12.75 22.18 12.83
N GLY A 109 11.46 21.88 12.63
CA GLY A 109 10.38 22.42 13.46
C GLY A 109 9.92 23.82 13.04
N SER A 110 9.01 24.40 13.82
CA SER A 110 8.38 25.70 13.50
C SER A 110 9.20 26.93 13.90
N ASP A 111 10.30 26.74 14.65
CA ASP A 111 11.11 27.82 15.22
C ASP A 111 12.44 27.99 14.47
N SER A 112 12.37 28.47 13.22
CA SER A 112 13.59 28.90 12.51
C SER A 112 14.08 30.30 12.94
N SER A 113 13.54 30.87 14.04
CA SER A 113 13.75 32.28 14.40
C SER A 113 14.38 32.56 15.76
N THR A 114 14.57 31.58 16.65
CA THR A 114 15.17 31.86 17.96
C THR A 114 16.14 30.77 18.43
N THR A 115 17.41 31.18 18.52
CA THR A 115 18.52 30.56 19.28
C THR A 115 19.00 29.18 18.83
N SER A 116 19.65 29.11 17.66
CA SER A 116 20.46 27.97 17.21
C SER A 116 21.78 27.87 17.98
N THR A 117 21.85 26.97 18.97
CA THR A 117 23.11 26.38 19.46
C THR A 117 23.44 25.06 18.77
N ALA A 118 22.58 24.60 17.86
CA ALA A 118 22.86 23.49 16.95
C ALA A 118 23.40 24.06 15.64
N ASN A 119 24.50 23.49 15.14
CA ASN A 119 25.15 23.91 13.90
C ASN A 119 24.12 23.95 12.76
N ASP A 120 23.76 25.14 12.27
CA ASP A 120 22.80 25.32 11.15
C ASP A 120 23.21 24.57 9.86
N ASN A 121 24.45 24.09 9.80
CA ASN A 121 25.07 23.32 8.73
C ASN A 121 24.86 21.79 8.80
N GLU A 122 24.29 21.24 9.86
CA GLU A 122 24.06 19.78 9.95
C GLU A 122 22.71 19.39 9.33
N ASP A 123 22.71 18.30 8.55
CA ASP A 123 21.49 17.75 7.95
C ASP A 123 20.62 17.14 9.07
N PRO A 124 19.37 17.61 9.30
CA PRO A 124 18.54 17.14 10.42
C PRO A 124 18.08 15.69 10.25
N ILE A 125 18.28 15.08 9.08
CA ILE A 125 18.00 13.66 8.84
C ILE A 125 19.05 12.80 9.56
N PRO A 126 18.66 11.91 10.50
CA PRO A 126 19.60 11.03 11.20
C PRO A 126 20.46 10.22 10.22
N ALA A 127 21.77 10.17 10.48
CA ALA A 127 22.76 9.59 9.57
C ALA A 127 22.45 8.12 9.18
N ILE A 128 21.91 7.34 10.13
CA ILE A 128 21.48 5.95 9.93
C ILE A 128 20.49 5.78 8.76
N TYR A 129 19.72 6.80 8.41
CA TYR A 129 18.73 6.73 7.33
C TYR A 129 19.26 7.14 5.96
N LYS A 130 20.44 7.77 5.87
CA LYS A 130 20.96 8.27 4.59
C LYS A 130 21.16 7.16 3.55
N PRO A 131 21.75 5.99 3.87
CA PRO A 131 21.87 4.89 2.92
C PRO A 131 20.52 4.36 2.44
N LEU A 132 19.52 4.32 3.33
CA LEU A 132 18.17 3.87 2.98
C LEU A 132 17.46 4.85 2.06
N ILE A 133 17.57 6.16 2.33
CA ILE A 133 16.98 7.21 1.50
C ILE A 133 17.59 7.16 0.09
N GLN A 134 18.92 7.08 -0.01
CA GLN A 134 19.62 6.98 -1.29
C GLN A 134 19.16 5.79 -2.13
N LYS A 135 18.92 4.66 -1.48
CA LYS A 135 18.61 3.42 -2.20
C LYS A 135 17.12 3.26 -2.50
N PHE A 136 16.26 3.64 -1.57
CA PHE A 136 14.84 3.26 -1.57
C PHE A 136 13.87 4.44 -1.67
N TRP A 137 14.31 5.69 -1.63
CA TRP A 137 13.43 6.85 -1.82
C TRP A 137 13.65 7.54 -3.19
N PRO A 138 12.58 7.99 -3.86
CA PRO A 138 11.16 7.71 -3.57
C PRO A 138 10.83 6.21 -3.66
N GLY A 139 9.99 5.70 -2.75
CA GLY A 139 9.65 4.27 -2.72
C GLY A 139 8.87 3.76 -1.50
N PRO A 140 8.67 2.43 -1.43
CA PRO A 140 7.81 1.77 -0.45
C PRO A 140 8.49 1.60 0.92
N LEU A 141 9.25 2.60 1.36
CA LEU A 141 9.93 2.62 2.65
C LEU A 141 9.42 3.78 3.52
N THR A 142 9.11 3.49 4.77
CA THR A 142 8.72 4.47 5.78
C THR A 142 9.74 4.48 6.91
N LEU A 143 10.20 5.67 7.28
CA LEU A 143 11.20 5.88 8.31
C LEU A 143 10.53 6.42 9.58
N ILE A 144 10.86 5.88 10.75
CA ILE A 144 10.48 6.47 12.04
C ILE A 144 11.48 7.56 12.41
N LEU A 145 11.02 8.80 12.47
CA LEU A 145 11.84 9.98 12.70
C LEU A 145 11.52 10.64 14.04
N PRO A 146 12.50 11.32 14.67
CA PRO A 146 12.24 12.08 15.89
C PRO A 146 11.27 13.23 15.59
N LEU A 147 10.31 13.45 16.49
CA LEU A 147 9.38 14.57 16.39
C LEU A 147 10.06 15.85 16.94
N PRO A 148 10.20 16.92 16.14
CA PRO A 148 10.79 18.15 16.64
C PRO A 148 9.89 18.84 17.65
N THR A 149 10.48 19.69 18.49
CA THR A 149 9.79 20.51 19.48
C THR A 149 10.24 21.97 19.31
N PRO A 150 9.36 22.90 18.89
CA PRO A 150 7.94 22.70 18.57
C PRO A 150 7.72 21.96 17.24
N SER A 151 6.74 21.03 17.23
CA SER A 151 6.38 20.27 16.04
C SER A 151 5.43 21.08 15.14
N PRO A 152 5.64 21.09 13.81
CA PRO A 152 4.67 21.64 12.85
C PRO A 152 3.52 20.67 12.56
N LEU A 153 3.61 19.40 12.99
CA LEU A 153 2.58 18.39 12.75
C LEU A 153 1.45 18.50 13.77
N ALA A 154 0.23 18.24 13.31
CA ALA A 154 -0.92 18.10 14.20
C ALA A 154 -0.71 16.93 15.19
N PRO A 155 -1.07 17.07 16.48
CA PRO A 155 -0.86 16.03 17.50
C PRO A 155 -1.49 14.68 17.16
N GLU A 156 -2.60 14.69 16.41
CA GLU A 156 -3.31 13.49 15.97
C GLU A 156 -2.50 12.64 14.97
N VAL A 157 -1.49 13.21 14.31
CA VAL A 157 -0.59 12.46 13.41
C VAL A 157 0.24 11.45 14.19
N THR A 158 0.76 11.86 15.35
CA THR A 158 1.72 11.04 16.12
C THR A 158 1.06 10.24 17.23
N ALA A 159 -0.23 10.46 17.51
CA ALA A 159 -0.92 9.81 18.62
C ALA A 159 -0.15 9.95 19.95
N THR A 160 0.39 11.15 20.24
CA THR A 160 1.20 11.50 21.42
C THR A 160 2.61 10.90 21.49
N LEU A 161 3.07 10.20 20.43
CA LEU A 161 4.45 9.69 20.36
C LEU A 161 5.47 10.83 20.19
N SER A 162 6.69 10.59 20.68
CA SER A 162 7.86 11.45 20.44
C SER A 162 8.50 11.25 19.07
N THR A 163 7.88 10.44 18.21
CA THR A 163 8.34 10.11 16.86
C THR A 163 7.17 10.18 15.87
N PHE A 164 7.50 10.27 14.58
CA PHE A 164 6.52 10.18 13.49
C PHE A 164 7.05 9.33 12.34
N GLY A 165 6.16 8.71 11.57
CA GLY A 165 6.53 8.01 10.35
C GLY A 165 6.52 8.94 9.15
N ALA A 166 7.58 8.93 8.34
CA ALA A 166 7.66 9.69 7.09
C ALA A 166 7.93 8.79 5.88
N ARG A 167 7.42 9.17 4.71
CA ARG A 167 7.64 8.48 3.44
C ARG A 167 7.66 9.45 2.26
N MET A 168 8.54 9.20 1.30
CA MET A 168 8.46 9.81 -0.04
C MET A 168 7.95 8.75 -1.03
N PRO A 169 6.67 8.80 -1.48
CA PRO A 169 6.09 7.76 -2.32
C PRO A 169 6.66 7.76 -3.74
N ARG A 170 6.87 6.59 -4.34
CA ARG A 170 7.26 6.43 -5.76
C ARG A 170 6.05 6.50 -6.68
N SER A 171 5.32 7.61 -6.60
CA SER A 171 4.17 7.89 -7.46
C SER A 171 4.23 9.35 -7.90
N ILE A 172 4.42 9.59 -9.21
CA ILE A 172 4.43 10.95 -9.77
C ILE A 172 3.16 11.72 -9.43
N LEU A 173 2.01 11.04 -9.47
CA LEU A 173 0.72 11.63 -9.12
C LEU A 173 0.72 12.05 -7.64
N ALA A 174 1.13 11.17 -6.72
CA ALA A 174 1.19 11.47 -5.30
C ALA A 174 2.17 12.61 -4.98
N LEU A 175 3.38 12.54 -5.55
CA LEU A 175 4.40 13.57 -5.39
C LEU A 175 3.92 14.92 -5.94
N SER A 176 3.24 14.93 -7.08
CA SER A 176 2.66 16.14 -7.67
C SER A 176 1.50 16.70 -6.86
N LEU A 177 0.64 15.86 -6.29
CA LEU A 177 -0.42 16.28 -5.37
C LEU A 177 0.17 17.00 -4.14
N ILE A 178 1.14 16.36 -3.47
CA ILE A 178 1.78 16.92 -2.27
C ILE A 178 2.52 18.22 -2.62
N ARG A 179 3.18 18.29 -3.79
CA ARG A 179 3.86 19.49 -4.27
C ARG A 179 2.88 20.64 -4.54
N LEU A 180 1.78 20.38 -5.24
CA LEU A 180 0.76 21.40 -5.56
C LEU A 180 0.00 21.86 -4.32
N ALA A 181 -0.26 20.95 -3.37
CA ALA A 181 -0.83 21.32 -2.08
C ALA A 181 0.15 22.16 -1.24
N GLY A 182 1.46 22.04 -1.46
CA GLY A 182 2.47 22.82 -0.74
C GLY A 182 2.62 22.45 0.74
N VAL A 183 1.96 21.39 1.20
CA VAL A 183 1.95 20.92 2.59
C VAL A 183 2.21 19.41 2.63
N PRO A 184 2.83 18.88 3.70
CA PRO A 184 2.99 17.44 3.86
C PRO A 184 1.64 16.79 4.16
N LEU A 185 1.40 15.59 3.65
CA LEU A 185 0.10 14.92 3.78
C LEU A 185 0.16 13.76 4.76
N ALA A 186 -0.66 13.78 5.81
CA ALA A 186 -0.89 12.60 6.64
C ALA A 186 -1.82 11.68 5.85
N ALA A 187 -1.38 10.47 5.53
CA ALA A 187 -2.16 9.56 4.69
C ALA A 187 -2.01 8.10 5.13
N PRO A 188 -3.02 7.52 5.80
CA PRO A 188 -3.13 6.07 5.89
C PRO A 188 -3.78 5.48 4.63
N SER A 189 -3.90 4.16 4.55
CA SER A 189 -4.65 3.49 3.47
C SER A 189 -6.09 4.01 3.36
N ALA A 190 -6.66 4.09 2.15
CA ALA A 190 -7.97 4.71 1.89
C ALA A 190 -9.17 3.76 2.01
N ASN A 191 -9.15 2.84 2.96
CA ASN A 191 -10.24 1.90 3.25
C ASN A 191 -11.00 2.28 4.53
N ALA A 192 -12.22 1.80 4.69
CA ALA A 192 -12.86 1.80 6.00
C ALA A 192 -12.05 0.92 6.97
N SER A 193 -12.02 1.28 8.25
CA SER A 193 -11.28 0.51 9.26
C SER A 193 -11.64 -0.99 9.18
N THR A 194 -10.65 -1.87 9.44
CA THR A 194 -10.69 -3.34 9.32
C THR A 194 -10.79 -3.96 7.92
N ARG A 195 -11.24 -3.23 6.88
CA ARG A 195 -11.30 -3.75 5.50
C ARG A 195 -9.90 -3.92 4.88
N PRO A 196 -9.73 -4.76 3.84
CA PRO A 196 -8.48 -4.84 3.07
C PRO A 196 -8.03 -3.47 2.54
N SER A 197 -6.73 -3.24 2.38
CA SER A 197 -6.26 -1.96 1.82
C SER A 197 -6.72 -1.81 0.35
N PRO A 198 -7.01 -0.58 -0.12
CA PRO A 198 -7.46 -0.37 -1.49
C PRO A 198 -6.26 -0.23 -2.43
N THR A 199 -6.27 -1.00 -3.51
CA THR A 199 -5.27 -0.99 -4.58
C THR A 199 -5.79 -0.38 -5.89
N ALA A 200 -7.04 0.12 -5.91
CA ALA A 200 -7.70 0.73 -7.05
C ALA A 200 -8.73 1.78 -6.57
N ALA A 201 -9.08 2.75 -7.42
CA ALA A 201 -10.03 3.81 -7.07
C ALA A 201 -11.42 3.27 -6.70
N GLU A 202 -11.89 2.24 -7.38
CA GLU A 202 -13.16 1.56 -7.08
C GLU A 202 -13.19 0.99 -5.66
N HIS A 203 -12.07 0.46 -5.17
CA HIS A 203 -11.97 -0.06 -3.81
C HIS A 203 -12.13 1.04 -2.76
N VAL A 204 -11.68 2.25 -3.08
CA VAL A 204 -11.86 3.44 -2.22
C VAL A 204 -13.32 3.88 -2.25
N TYR A 205 -13.93 3.92 -3.43
CA TYR A 205 -15.33 4.32 -3.60
C TYR A 205 -16.27 3.39 -2.81
N ASP A 206 -16.08 2.08 -2.93
CA ASP A 206 -16.86 1.06 -2.20
C ASP A 206 -16.84 1.29 -0.67
N ASP A 207 -15.71 1.76 -0.15
CA ASP A 207 -15.48 1.92 1.28
C ASP A 207 -15.87 3.30 1.83
N LEU A 208 -15.63 4.36 1.06
CA LEU A 208 -15.63 5.75 1.52
C LEU A 208 -16.60 6.67 0.77
N HIS A 209 -17.37 6.18 -0.21
CA HIS A 209 -18.40 7.01 -0.86
C HIS A 209 -19.33 7.63 0.19
N GLY A 210 -19.68 8.90 -0.01
CA GLY A 210 -20.51 9.64 0.94
C GLY A 210 -19.75 10.23 2.14
N ARG A 211 -18.47 9.83 2.35
CA ARG A 211 -17.62 10.28 3.47
C ARG A 211 -16.50 11.22 3.05
N ILE A 212 -16.11 11.17 1.78
CA ILE A 212 -15.12 12.05 1.14
C ILE A 212 -15.65 12.56 -0.19
N SER A 213 -15.15 13.71 -0.67
CA SER A 213 -15.58 14.30 -1.94
C SER A 213 -14.77 13.84 -3.14
N THR A 214 -13.48 13.54 -2.96
CA THR A 214 -12.57 13.35 -4.10
C THR A 214 -11.71 12.09 -3.98
N ILE A 215 -11.71 11.30 -5.04
CA ILE A 215 -10.80 10.16 -5.28
C ILE A 215 -10.05 10.44 -6.59
N LEU A 216 -8.73 10.60 -6.53
CA LEU A 216 -7.90 10.65 -7.74
C LEU A 216 -7.69 9.23 -8.25
N ASP A 217 -8.02 8.95 -9.51
CA ASP A 217 -7.83 7.66 -10.16
C ASP A 217 -6.63 7.70 -11.11
N GLY A 218 -5.52 7.11 -10.66
CA GLY A 218 -4.32 6.90 -11.46
C GLY A 218 -4.12 5.44 -11.85
N GLY A 219 -5.16 4.61 -11.77
CA GLY A 219 -5.11 3.18 -12.02
C GLY A 219 -4.68 2.33 -10.81
N PRO A 220 -4.46 1.02 -11.02
CA PRO A 220 -4.10 0.08 -9.96
C PRO A 220 -2.68 0.28 -9.41
N CYS A 221 -2.47 -0.04 -8.13
CA CYS A 221 -1.16 0.02 -7.48
C CYS A 221 -0.19 -1.08 -7.97
N GLU A 222 1.12 -0.78 -7.96
CA GLU A 222 2.19 -1.66 -8.44
C GLU A 222 2.58 -2.77 -7.44
N VAL A 223 2.71 -2.44 -6.16
CA VAL A 223 3.22 -3.35 -5.11
C VAL A 223 2.08 -4.11 -4.44
N GLY A 224 0.93 -3.47 -4.25
CA GLY A 224 -0.28 -4.09 -3.66
C GLY A 224 -0.20 -4.41 -2.16
N VAL A 225 0.95 -4.25 -1.51
CA VAL A 225 1.11 -4.26 -0.04
C VAL A 225 1.64 -2.91 0.45
N GLU A 226 1.47 -2.61 1.74
CA GLU A 226 1.95 -1.35 2.31
C GLU A 226 3.48 -1.23 2.34
N SER A 227 3.98 -0.02 2.63
CA SER A 227 5.41 0.24 2.82
C SER A 227 6.00 -0.54 3.99
N THR A 228 7.27 -0.96 3.84
CA THR A 228 8.09 -1.42 4.95
C THR A 228 8.30 -0.26 5.92
N VAL A 229 8.10 -0.47 7.22
CA VAL A 229 8.32 0.56 8.25
C VAL A 229 9.52 0.17 9.07
N VAL A 230 10.51 1.05 9.14
CA VAL A 230 11.77 0.82 9.83
C VAL A 230 12.05 1.88 10.89
N ASP A 231 12.68 1.45 11.97
CA ASP A 231 13.11 2.28 13.07
C ASP A 231 14.61 2.10 13.32
N GLY A 232 15.39 3.06 12.86
CA GLY A 232 16.82 3.21 13.11
C GLY A 232 17.14 4.14 14.29
N LEU A 233 16.15 4.54 15.10
CA LEU A 233 16.39 5.29 16.35
C LEU A 233 16.72 4.38 17.53
N CYS A 234 16.65 3.06 17.34
CA CYS A 234 17.09 2.04 18.27
C CYS A 234 18.32 1.29 17.73
N ASP A 235 19.03 0.60 18.64
CA ASP A 235 20.19 -0.23 18.33
C ASP A 235 19.97 -1.65 18.89
N PRO A 236 19.98 -2.70 18.05
CA PRO A 236 20.05 -2.64 16.58
C PRO A 236 18.77 -2.03 15.97
N PRO A 237 18.82 -1.50 14.72
CA PRO A 237 17.63 -1.04 14.00
C PRO A 237 16.58 -2.15 13.86
N LEU A 238 15.31 -1.77 13.75
CA LEU A 238 14.18 -2.72 13.69
C LEU A 238 13.26 -2.49 12.49
N ILE A 239 12.76 -3.58 11.91
CA ILE A 239 11.60 -3.57 11.03
C ILE A 239 10.34 -3.67 11.89
N LEU A 240 9.53 -2.62 11.89
CA LEU A 240 8.26 -2.56 12.63
C LEU A 240 7.07 -3.08 11.83
N ARG A 241 7.18 -3.07 10.49
CA ARG A 241 6.16 -3.62 9.59
C ARG A 241 6.82 -4.13 8.30
N PRO A 242 6.55 -5.38 7.88
CA PRO A 242 7.00 -5.87 6.58
C PRO A 242 6.18 -5.23 5.45
N GLY A 243 6.80 -5.07 4.28
CA GLY A 243 6.23 -4.40 3.12
C GLY A 243 7.09 -4.59 1.87
N GLY A 244 7.07 -3.63 0.95
CA GLY A 244 7.73 -3.74 -0.36
C GLY A 244 9.27 -3.72 -0.37
N ILE A 245 9.95 -3.55 0.77
CA ILE A 245 11.42 -3.64 0.90
C ILE A 245 11.78 -4.77 1.87
N THR A 246 12.69 -5.65 1.46
CA THR A 246 13.11 -6.84 2.23
C THR A 246 14.21 -6.56 3.25
N VAL A 247 14.35 -7.42 4.26
CA VAL A 247 15.39 -7.41 5.27
C VAL A 247 16.75 -7.60 4.64
N GLU A 248 16.87 -8.47 3.62
CA GLU A 248 18.11 -8.68 2.86
C GLU A 248 18.51 -7.38 2.17
N GLN A 249 17.55 -6.70 1.51
CA GLN A 249 17.78 -5.40 0.88
C GLN A 249 18.22 -4.36 1.92
N LEU A 250 17.60 -4.32 3.10
CA LEU A 250 18.00 -3.43 4.19
C LEU A 250 19.41 -3.75 4.71
N ARG A 251 19.74 -5.02 4.92
CA ARG A 251 21.06 -5.48 5.41
C ARG A 251 22.23 -5.15 4.49
N THR A 252 21.96 -4.86 3.21
CA THR A 252 22.99 -4.37 2.29
C THR A 252 23.36 -2.89 2.48
N CYS A 253 22.66 -2.17 3.36
CA CYS A 253 22.88 -0.76 3.62
C CYS A 253 23.74 -0.55 4.86
N GLU A 254 24.64 0.42 4.81
CA GLU A 254 25.53 0.77 5.92
C GLU A 254 24.73 1.09 7.20
N GLY A 255 25.07 0.43 8.31
CA GLY A 255 24.42 0.57 9.61
C GLY A 255 23.16 -0.28 9.80
N TRP A 256 22.70 -1.00 8.76
CA TRP A 256 21.51 -1.85 8.78
C TRP A 256 21.83 -3.34 8.69
N GLU A 257 23.10 -3.72 8.76
CA GLU A 257 23.59 -5.11 8.58
C GLU A 257 22.97 -6.06 9.62
N ASN A 258 22.70 -5.55 10.83
CA ASN A 258 22.15 -6.30 11.95
C ASN A 258 20.67 -5.99 12.22
N VAL A 259 19.94 -5.43 11.25
CA VAL A 259 18.53 -5.08 11.43
C VAL A 259 17.71 -6.30 11.90
N GLY A 260 16.93 -6.08 12.96
CA GLY A 260 16.05 -7.06 13.58
C GLY A 260 14.60 -6.97 13.10
N VAL A 261 13.81 -8.00 13.42
CA VAL A 261 12.41 -8.13 13.01
C VAL A 261 11.49 -7.88 14.20
N GLY A 262 11.10 -6.62 14.43
CA GLY A 262 10.34 -6.20 15.61
C GLY A 262 8.84 -6.52 15.58
N TYR A 263 8.31 -7.01 14.46
CA TYR A 263 6.90 -7.41 14.35
C TYR A 263 6.63 -8.88 14.71
N LEU A 264 7.67 -9.68 14.97
CA LEU A 264 7.54 -11.06 15.44
C LEU A 264 7.47 -11.14 16.98
N ASP A 265 7.80 -10.04 17.67
CA ASP A 265 7.75 -9.97 19.13
C ASP A 265 6.28 -9.86 19.62
N LYS A 266 5.78 -11.00 20.12
CA LYS A 266 4.41 -11.17 20.66
C LYS A 266 4.06 -10.24 21.84
N GLU A 267 5.02 -9.47 22.37
CA GLU A 267 4.78 -8.51 23.46
C GLU A 267 3.98 -7.27 23.02
N VAL A 268 3.87 -6.99 21.71
CA VAL A 268 3.12 -5.83 21.19
C VAL A 268 1.60 -6.08 21.11
N GLU A 269 1.13 -7.33 21.21
CA GLU A 269 -0.28 -7.69 20.98
C GLU A 269 -1.26 -7.26 22.09
N GLY A 270 -0.79 -6.76 23.24
CA GLY A 270 -1.66 -6.64 24.42
C GLY A 270 -1.86 -5.24 25.02
N LYS A 271 -0.78 -4.45 25.20
CA LYS A 271 -0.82 -3.34 26.18
C LYS A 271 -0.04 -2.07 25.81
N GLY A 272 0.74 -2.05 24.73
CA GLY A 272 1.55 -0.88 24.32
C GLY A 272 0.84 0.08 23.35
N VAL A 273 1.30 1.34 23.30
CA VAL A 273 0.95 2.28 22.22
C VAL A 273 1.71 1.85 20.95
N PRO A 274 1.04 1.66 19.79
CA PRO A 274 1.70 1.19 18.59
C PRO A 274 2.68 2.24 18.08
N ARG A 275 3.94 1.85 17.85
CA ARG A 275 4.99 2.74 17.32
C ARG A 275 4.81 3.07 15.83
N ALA A 276 4.07 2.22 15.12
CA ALA A 276 3.77 2.35 13.69
C ALA A 276 2.36 1.82 13.36
N PRO A 277 1.75 2.27 12.25
CA PRO A 277 0.50 1.69 11.77
C PRO A 277 0.64 0.21 11.44
N GLY A 278 -0.38 -0.60 11.73
CA GLY A 278 -0.40 -2.03 11.39
C GLY A 278 0.03 -3.00 12.50
N MET A 279 0.42 -2.47 13.68
CA MET A 279 0.96 -3.28 14.79
C MET A 279 -0.10 -3.79 15.78
N LYS A 280 -1.06 -2.96 16.20
CA LYS A 280 -1.98 -3.27 17.33
C LYS A 280 -3.37 -3.74 16.89
N TYR A 281 -3.89 -3.15 15.80
CA TYR A 281 -5.30 -3.33 15.41
C TYR A 281 -5.44 -4.37 14.31
N ARG A 282 -6.60 -5.02 14.28
CA ARG A 282 -6.98 -5.92 13.19
C ARG A 282 -7.04 -5.14 11.89
N HIS A 283 -6.25 -5.57 10.92
CA HIS A 283 -6.23 -5.02 9.58
C HIS A 283 -6.43 -6.20 8.60
N TYR A 284 -7.04 -5.94 7.45
CA TYR A 284 -7.07 -6.85 6.30
C TYR A 284 -8.09 -8.00 6.30
N SER A 285 -9.19 -7.86 7.02
CA SER A 285 -10.19 -8.93 7.11
C SER A 285 -11.30 -8.72 6.07
N PRO A 286 -11.43 -9.59 5.06
CA PRO A 286 -12.62 -9.59 4.20
C PRO A 286 -13.88 -9.94 5.01
N LYS A 287 -15.06 -9.76 4.41
CA LYS A 287 -16.34 -10.17 5.03
C LYS A 287 -16.43 -11.69 5.14
N ALA A 288 -15.93 -12.39 4.10
CA ALA A 288 -15.87 -13.84 4.04
C ALA A 288 -14.87 -14.42 5.06
N ARG A 289 -15.09 -15.66 5.50
CA ARG A 289 -14.11 -16.39 6.33
C ARG A 289 -12.90 -16.76 5.47
N VAL A 290 -11.69 -16.45 5.91
CA VAL A 290 -10.46 -16.83 5.19
C VAL A 290 -9.87 -18.10 5.79
N VAL A 291 -9.54 -19.07 4.95
CA VAL A 291 -8.81 -20.28 5.32
C VAL A 291 -7.50 -20.30 4.55
N LEU A 292 -6.41 -20.07 5.26
CA LEU A 292 -5.05 -20.14 4.72
C LEU A 292 -4.53 -21.58 4.79
N PHE A 293 -4.04 -22.10 3.67
CA PHE A 293 -3.25 -23.31 3.60
C PHE A 293 -1.78 -22.91 3.51
N GLU A 294 -0.98 -23.21 4.53
CA GLU A 294 0.46 -22.85 4.56
C GLU A 294 1.21 -23.49 3.37
N ALA A 295 2.35 -22.92 2.98
CA ALA A 295 3.06 -23.18 1.70
C ALA A 295 3.46 -24.64 1.39
N ASN A 296 3.33 -25.53 2.37
CA ASN A 296 3.64 -26.96 2.26
C ASN A 296 2.46 -27.87 2.66
N ALA A 297 1.31 -27.29 2.98
CA ALA A 297 0.08 -28.04 3.16
C ALA A 297 -0.39 -28.48 1.77
N GLY A 298 -0.33 -29.78 1.48
CA GLY A 298 -0.91 -30.33 0.26
C GLY A 298 -2.40 -29.99 0.16
N LEU A 299 -2.93 -29.96 -1.06
CA LEU A 299 -4.36 -29.87 -1.28
C LEU A 299 -5.01 -31.22 -0.95
N GLU A 300 -5.27 -31.46 0.33
CA GLU A 300 -6.01 -32.64 0.78
C GLU A 300 -7.49 -32.44 0.47
N SER A 301 -8.02 -33.14 -0.52
CA SER A 301 -9.40 -32.99 -1.00
C SER A 301 -10.44 -33.11 0.12
N GLU A 302 -10.21 -33.97 1.12
CA GLU A 302 -11.11 -34.12 2.28
C GLU A 302 -11.16 -32.85 3.14
N GLU A 303 -10.03 -32.19 3.38
CA GLU A 303 -10.00 -30.95 4.17
C GLU A 303 -10.61 -29.79 3.38
N VAL A 304 -10.40 -29.72 2.07
CA VAL A 304 -11.05 -28.74 1.18
C VAL A 304 -12.58 -28.90 1.23
N VAL A 305 -13.08 -30.11 0.99
CA VAL A 305 -14.52 -30.41 1.02
C VAL A 305 -15.11 -30.06 2.38
N LYS A 306 -14.44 -30.46 3.48
CA LYS A 306 -14.84 -30.12 4.84
C LYS A 306 -14.89 -28.61 5.10
N ARG A 307 -13.96 -27.83 4.55
CA ARG A 307 -13.96 -26.37 4.69
C ARG A 307 -15.05 -25.69 3.86
N MET A 308 -15.49 -26.32 2.77
CA MET A 308 -16.60 -25.89 1.92
C MET A 308 -17.97 -26.38 2.42
N GLN A 309 -18.04 -27.33 3.37
CA GLN A 309 -19.31 -27.86 3.87
C GLN A 309 -20.25 -26.75 4.36
N GLY A 310 -21.49 -26.78 3.88
CA GLY A 310 -22.52 -25.80 4.20
C GLY A 310 -22.42 -24.48 3.43
N CYS A 311 -21.38 -24.28 2.61
CA CYS A 311 -21.24 -23.11 1.74
C CYS A 311 -21.83 -23.41 0.35
N THR A 312 -22.50 -22.41 -0.20
CA THR A 312 -23.03 -22.37 -1.57
C THR A 312 -22.19 -21.50 -2.50
N CYS A 313 -21.39 -20.58 -1.94
CA CYS A 313 -20.49 -19.70 -2.69
C CYS A 313 -19.10 -19.67 -2.04
N VAL A 314 -18.09 -20.13 -2.77
CA VAL A 314 -16.72 -20.32 -2.29
C VAL A 314 -15.76 -19.51 -3.15
N GLY A 315 -14.84 -18.78 -2.51
CA GLY A 315 -13.74 -18.10 -3.16
C GLY A 315 -12.46 -18.93 -3.09
N VAL A 316 -11.65 -18.91 -4.15
CA VAL A 316 -10.35 -19.60 -4.21
C VAL A 316 -9.32 -18.61 -4.72
N ILE A 317 -8.21 -18.46 -3.98
CA ILE A 317 -7.03 -17.70 -4.40
C ILE A 317 -5.87 -18.68 -4.56
N ARG A 318 -5.42 -18.84 -5.80
CA ARG A 318 -4.30 -19.72 -6.16
C ARG A 318 -3.03 -18.92 -6.40
N THR A 319 -1.91 -19.46 -5.95
CA THR A 319 -0.60 -18.81 -5.97
C THR A 319 0.51 -19.69 -6.51
N ARG A 320 0.37 -21.01 -6.55
CA ARG A 320 1.46 -21.88 -7.02
C ARG A 320 0.97 -23.13 -7.73
N SER A 321 0.44 -24.06 -6.97
CA SER A 321 0.32 -25.48 -7.33
C SER A 321 -1.11 -25.95 -7.41
N TRP A 322 -2.05 -25.20 -6.84
CA TRP A 322 -3.45 -25.58 -6.86
C TRP A 322 -4.00 -25.59 -8.30
N PRO A 323 -4.70 -26.67 -8.71
CA PRO A 323 -5.40 -26.70 -9.98
C PRO A 323 -6.59 -25.73 -9.97
N LEU A 324 -7.01 -25.31 -11.17
CA LEU A 324 -8.19 -24.46 -11.36
C LEU A 324 -9.42 -25.08 -10.68
N ALA A 325 -10.18 -24.26 -9.95
CA ALA A 325 -11.34 -24.70 -9.18
C ALA A 325 -11.03 -25.88 -8.24
N LEU A 326 -9.80 -25.94 -7.72
CA LEU A 326 -9.29 -27.00 -6.82
C LEU A 326 -9.33 -28.41 -7.43
N GLY A 327 -9.48 -28.53 -8.76
CA GLY A 327 -9.64 -29.82 -9.43
C GLY A 327 -11.00 -30.47 -9.19
N LEU A 328 -11.99 -29.71 -8.69
CA LEU A 328 -13.35 -30.18 -8.40
C LEU A 328 -14.29 -30.11 -9.62
N VAL A 329 -13.77 -29.74 -10.78
CA VAL A 329 -14.52 -29.56 -12.03
C VAL A 329 -13.71 -30.19 -13.18
N ASP A 330 -14.35 -31.05 -13.97
CA ASP A 330 -13.77 -31.55 -15.22
C ASP A 330 -13.73 -30.42 -16.25
N VAL A 331 -12.53 -30.04 -16.71
CA VAL A 331 -12.32 -28.91 -17.63
C VAL A 331 -12.68 -29.27 -19.10
N GLU A 332 -13.27 -30.43 -19.34
CA GLU A 332 -13.80 -30.80 -20.65
C GLU A 332 -15.31 -30.48 -20.78
N GLY A 333 -15.62 -29.26 -21.22
CA GLY A 333 -16.92 -29.02 -21.87
C GLY A 333 -17.64 -27.71 -21.53
N LYS A 334 -17.10 -26.57 -21.99
CA LYS A 334 -17.85 -25.53 -22.72
C LYS A 334 -16.90 -24.48 -23.29
N ALA A 335 -16.66 -24.57 -24.59
CA ALA A 335 -16.23 -23.42 -25.38
C ALA A 335 -17.35 -22.38 -25.35
N VAL A 336 -17.04 -21.17 -24.90
CA VAL A 336 -17.67 -19.96 -25.38
C VAL A 336 -16.56 -19.11 -25.98
N GLU A 337 -16.39 -19.25 -27.30
CA GLU A 337 -15.78 -18.19 -28.10
C GLU A 337 -16.60 -16.91 -27.91
N GLN A 338 -15.98 -15.87 -27.38
CA GLN A 338 -16.33 -14.50 -27.74
C GLN A 338 -15.07 -13.66 -27.85
N LYS A 339 -14.62 -13.55 -29.11
CA LYS A 339 -13.77 -12.52 -29.73
C LYS A 339 -13.09 -11.53 -28.77
N LEU A 340 -11.83 -11.82 -28.47
CA LEU A 340 -10.82 -10.78 -28.30
C LEU A 340 -10.56 -10.16 -29.68
N SER A 341 -10.99 -8.91 -29.86
CA SER A 341 -10.40 -8.04 -30.88
C SER A 341 -8.93 -7.85 -30.55
N GLU A 342 -8.06 -8.32 -31.43
CA GLU A 342 -6.62 -8.08 -31.40
C GLU A 342 -6.34 -6.58 -31.40
N GLU A 343 -5.78 -6.07 -30.30
CA GLU A 343 -4.89 -4.91 -30.33
C GLU A 343 -3.48 -5.38 -29.94
N PRO A 344 -2.44 -4.80 -30.54
CA PRO A 344 -1.16 -5.47 -30.70
C PRO A 344 -0.44 -5.62 -29.35
N SER A 345 0.14 -6.80 -29.17
CA SER A 345 1.14 -7.08 -28.15
C SER A 345 2.28 -6.07 -28.23
N PRO A 346 2.69 -5.41 -27.13
CA PRO A 346 3.98 -4.75 -27.12
C PRO A 346 5.04 -5.86 -27.19
N ALA A 347 5.91 -5.72 -28.19
CA ALA A 347 6.98 -6.66 -28.50
C ALA A 347 7.75 -7.07 -27.24
N SER A 348 8.06 -8.37 -27.16
CA SER A 348 9.03 -8.92 -26.23
C SER A 348 10.38 -8.20 -26.42
N MET A 349 10.67 -7.21 -25.58
CA MET A 349 12.04 -6.79 -25.36
C MET A 349 12.63 -7.67 -24.27
N ASN A 350 13.17 -8.81 -24.70
CA ASN A 350 14.30 -9.43 -24.01
C ASN A 350 15.47 -8.43 -24.09
N GLY A 351 15.56 -7.57 -23.10
CA GLY A 351 16.72 -6.74 -22.83
C GLY A 351 17.05 -6.91 -21.36
N HIS A 352 18.23 -7.46 -21.06
CA HIS A 352 18.81 -7.34 -19.72
C HIS A 352 18.80 -5.86 -19.33
N ALA A 353 17.91 -5.49 -18.40
CA ALA A 353 17.83 -4.14 -17.89
C ALA A 353 19.14 -3.83 -17.16
N SER A 354 19.94 -2.97 -17.79
CA SER A 354 21.05 -2.28 -17.14
C SER A 354 20.55 -1.64 -15.84
N ALA A 355 21.34 -1.75 -14.77
CA ALA A 355 21.01 -1.37 -13.40
C ALA A 355 20.87 0.15 -13.14
N THR A 356 20.28 0.92 -14.05
CA THR A 356 20.22 2.40 -14.00
C THR A 356 18.95 2.99 -14.61
N THR A 357 17.77 2.45 -14.28
CA THR A 357 16.49 3.13 -14.54
C THR A 357 16.05 3.87 -13.27
N SER A 358 15.79 5.18 -13.37
CA SER A 358 15.35 6.01 -12.24
C SER A 358 14.11 5.41 -11.57
N ASN A 359 14.06 5.39 -10.22
CA ASN A 359 12.91 4.94 -9.44
C ASN A 359 11.62 5.63 -9.90
N LEU A 360 11.71 6.89 -10.31
CA LEU A 360 10.56 7.68 -10.73
C LEU A 360 9.98 7.23 -12.07
N GLN A 361 10.79 6.72 -13.00
CA GLN A 361 10.33 6.24 -14.31
C GLN A 361 9.51 4.96 -14.19
N ARG A 362 9.79 4.10 -13.18
CA ARG A 362 8.99 2.91 -12.90
C ARG A 362 7.54 3.23 -12.49
N SER A 363 7.27 4.43 -11.96
CA SER A 363 5.92 4.91 -11.61
C SER A 363 4.96 5.00 -12.81
N LEU A 364 5.43 4.93 -14.05
CA LEU A 364 4.62 5.14 -15.26
C LEU A 364 4.07 3.84 -15.87
N LEU A 365 4.39 2.68 -15.31
CA LEU A 365 3.90 1.38 -15.79
C LEU A 365 2.49 1.10 -15.23
N GLN A 366 1.56 0.70 -16.09
CA GLN A 366 0.19 0.34 -15.69
C GLN A 366 0.05 -1.17 -15.44
N HIS A 367 -0.66 -1.53 -14.37
CA HIS A 367 -0.91 -2.93 -13.99
C HIS A 367 -2.40 -3.28 -14.13
N LYS A 368 -2.70 -4.58 -14.33
CA LYS A 368 -4.08 -5.09 -14.42
C LYS A 368 -4.58 -5.59 -13.06
N ILE A 369 -5.88 -5.43 -12.83
CA ILE A 369 -6.58 -5.99 -11.66
C ILE A 369 -6.87 -7.48 -11.94
N PRO A 370 -6.65 -8.40 -10.99
CA PRO A 370 -7.03 -9.79 -11.15
C PRO A 370 -8.55 -9.95 -11.22
N HIS A 371 -9.03 -10.84 -12.09
CA HIS A 371 -10.46 -11.12 -12.26
C HIS A 371 -10.79 -12.55 -11.79
N ALA A 372 -11.96 -12.71 -11.18
CA ALA A 372 -12.47 -14.00 -10.74
C ALA A 372 -13.20 -14.74 -11.87
N GLU A 373 -12.82 -15.99 -12.09
CA GLU A 373 -13.51 -16.92 -12.99
C GLU A 373 -14.55 -17.74 -12.21
N GLN A 374 -15.73 -17.95 -12.80
CA GLN A 374 -16.84 -18.65 -12.15
C GLN A 374 -16.90 -20.11 -12.60
N PHE A 375 -17.01 -21.01 -11.62
CA PHE A 375 -17.24 -22.44 -11.82
C PHE A 375 -18.40 -22.92 -10.95
N ILE A 376 -18.99 -24.05 -11.33
CA ILE A 376 -20.08 -24.69 -10.58
C ILE A 376 -19.69 -26.15 -10.37
N THR A 377 -19.73 -26.61 -9.13
CA THR A 377 -19.57 -28.02 -8.75
C THR A 377 -20.74 -28.46 -7.88
N LYS A 378 -20.81 -29.75 -7.54
CA LYS A 378 -21.84 -30.30 -6.64
C LYS A 378 -21.23 -30.72 -5.31
N SER A 379 -21.90 -30.36 -4.22
CA SER A 379 -21.59 -30.88 -2.89
C SER A 379 -21.91 -32.38 -2.79
N GLU A 380 -21.41 -33.04 -1.74
CA GLU A 380 -21.79 -34.43 -1.40
C GLU A 380 -23.30 -34.61 -1.19
N SER A 381 -24.01 -33.54 -0.79
CA SER A 381 -25.47 -33.52 -0.65
C SER A 381 -26.21 -33.23 -1.96
N GLY A 382 -25.51 -33.12 -3.09
CA GLY A 382 -26.06 -32.85 -4.42
C GLY A 382 -26.49 -31.39 -4.65
N THR A 383 -26.09 -30.46 -3.79
CA THR A 383 -26.37 -29.03 -3.91
C THR A 383 -25.33 -28.35 -4.79
N ASP A 384 -25.74 -27.44 -5.66
CA ASP A 384 -24.82 -26.68 -6.50
C ASP A 384 -24.00 -25.69 -5.64
N VAL A 385 -22.69 -25.72 -5.81
CA VAL A 385 -21.71 -24.84 -5.15
C VAL A 385 -21.02 -24.01 -6.22
N THR A 386 -21.12 -22.69 -6.11
CA THR A 386 -20.40 -21.76 -6.98
C THR A 386 -18.99 -21.54 -6.46
N ILE A 387 -18.00 -21.68 -7.33
CA ILE A 387 -16.59 -21.39 -7.02
C ILE A 387 -16.16 -20.17 -7.83
N TRP A 388 -15.63 -19.15 -7.15
CA TRP A 388 -14.97 -18.01 -7.76
C TRP A 388 -13.46 -18.19 -7.59
N ASP A 389 -12.76 -18.47 -8.68
CA ASP A 389 -11.32 -18.77 -8.70
C ASP A 389 -10.53 -17.58 -9.22
N ILE A 390 -9.47 -17.20 -8.50
CA ILE A 390 -8.51 -16.17 -8.90
C ILE A 390 -7.10 -16.75 -8.85
N GLY A 391 -6.41 -16.75 -9.99
CA GLY A 391 -4.98 -17.03 -10.05
C GLY A 391 -4.15 -15.75 -9.94
N LEU A 392 -3.25 -15.69 -8.97
CA LEU A 392 -2.37 -14.52 -8.76
C LEU A 392 -0.97 -14.66 -9.39
N GLY A 393 -0.69 -15.78 -10.07
CA GLY A 393 0.64 -16.09 -10.58
C GLY A 393 1.52 -16.77 -9.53
N VAL A 394 2.72 -17.18 -9.95
CA VAL A 394 3.68 -17.95 -9.14
C VAL A 394 4.74 -17.09 -8.47
N ASP A 395 4.92 -15.87 -8.96
CA ASP A 395 5.92 -14.93 -8.46
C ASP A 395 5.34 -14.16 -7.26
N THR A 396 6.13 -14.04 -6.19
CA THR A 396 5.69 -13.43 -4.92
C THR A 396 5.32 -11.96 -5.07
N GLU A 397 5.94 -11.25 -6.00
CA GLU A 397 5.57 -9.88 -6.39
C GLU A 397 4.16 -9.80 -7.01
N ASP A 398 3.80 -10.76 -7.87
CA ASP A 398 2.46 -10.81 -8.49
C ASP A 398 1.39 -11.13 -7.45
N VAL A 399 1.71 -12.06 -6.54
CA VAL A 399 0.85 -12.38 -5.39
C VAL A 399 0.64 -11.15 -4.51
N ALA A 400 1.70 -10.43 -4.15
CA ALA A 400 1.60 -9.20 -3.35
C ALA A 400 0.75 -8.13 -4.04
N ARG A 401 0.94 -7.94 -5.36
CA ARG A 401 0.19 -6.98 -6.17
C ARG A 401 -1.30 -7.31 -6.22
N GLY A 402 -1.63 -8.58 -6.41
CA GLY A 402 -3.00 -9.04 -6.63
C GLY A 402 -3.78 -9.38 -5.36
N LEU A 403 -3.13 -9.61 -4.22
CA LEU A 403 -3.74 -10.17 -3.02
C LEU A 403 -4.97 -9.38 -2.53
N PHE A 404 -4.82 -8.08 -2.26
CA PHE A 404 -5.95 -7.29 -1.74
C PHE A 404 -7.06 -7.11 -2.77
N SER A 405 -6.72 -6.99 -4.05
CA SER A 405 -7.69 -6.94 -5.14
C SER A 405 -8.49 -8.24 -5.21
N ALA A 406 -7.84 -9.39 -5.08
CA ALA A 406 -8.50 -10.69 -5.07
C ALA A 406 -9.45 -10.86 -3.88
N LEU A 407 -9.00 -10.48 -2.67
CA LEU A 407 -9.86 -10.51 -1.48
C LEU A 407 -11.10 -9.62 -1.63
N ARG A 408 -10.93 -8.43 -2.24
CA ARG A 408 -12.03 -7.49 -2.48
C ARG A 408 -13.00 -7.98 -3.57
N GLU A 409 -12.48 -8.53 -4.66
CA GLU A 409 -13.30 -9.09 -5.74
C GLU A 409 -14.17 -10.24 -5.20
N LEU A 410 -13.60 -11.13 -4.39
CA LEU A 410 -14.34 -12.22 -3.75
C LEU A 410 -15.41 -11.72 -2.76
N ASP A 411 -15.10 -10.69 -1.97
CA ASP A 411 -16.08 -10.02 -1.10
C ASP A 411 -17.26 -9.42 -1.90
N LYS A 412 -16.97 -8.88 -3.10
CA LYS A 412 -17.99 -8.33 -4.01
C LYS A 412 -18.88 -9.43 -4.60
N LYS A 413 -18.34 -10.63 -4.84
CA LYS A 413 -19.12 -11.81 -5.25
C LYS A 413 -19.94 -12.43 -4.10
N GLY A 414 -19.75 -11.97 -2.86
CA GLY A 414 -20.50 -12.45 -1.71
C GLY A 414 -20.16 -13.89 -1.32
N VAL A 415 -18.89 -14.31 -1.50
CA VAL A 415 -18.45 -15.64 -1.07
C VAL A 415 -18.53 -15.80 0.45
N GLU A 416 -18.81 -17.01 0.90
CA GLU A 416 -18.98 -17.33 2.33
C GLU A 416 -17.64 -17.69 2.98
N VAL A 417 -16.77 -18.37 2.21
CA VAL A 417 -15.41 -18.76 2.59
C VAL A 417 -14.45 -18.50 1.43
N ILE A 418 -13.24 -18.04 1.75
CA ILE A 418 -12.12 -17.88 0.82
C ILE A 418 -11.04 -18.89 1.22
N LEU A 419 -10.70 -19.80 0.32
CA LEU A 419 -9.57 -20.71 0.47
C LEU A 419 -8.36 -20.10 -0.23
N VAL A 420 -7.24 -19.97 0.48
CA VAL A 420 -6.03 -19.33 -0.06
C VAL A 420 -4.85 -20.26 0.02
N GLU A 421 -4.18 -20.43 -1.11
CA GLU A 421 -2.89 -21.12 -1.21
C GLU A 421 -1.76 -20.19 -0.72
N GLY A 422 -1.10 -20.56 0.38
CA GLY A 422 0.02 -19.82 0.95
C GLY A 422 1.31 -19.94 0.14
N VAL A 423 2.17 -18.93 0.28
CA VAL A 423 3.50 -18.86 -0.36
C VAL A 423 4.60 -19.11 0.67
N ASN A 424 5.75 -19.65 0.23
CA ASN A 424 6.85 -19.94 1.15
C ASN A 424 7.51 -18.64 1.62
N ASP A 425 7.49 -18.40 2.93
CA ASP A 425 8.11 -17.24 3.57
C ASP A 425 9.37 -17.59 4.38
N GLN A 426 9.89 -18.81 4.25
CA GLN A 426 11.07 -19.30 4.98
C GLN A 426 12.38 -19.19 4.20
N ASP A 427 12.33 -18.92 2.89
CA ASP A 427 13.51 -18.89 2.02
C ASP A 427 14.20 -17.51 1.94
N GLY A 428 13.85 -16.57 2.83
CA GLY A 428 14.39 -15.21 2.84
C GLY A 428 13.76 -14.27 1.79
N ASP A 429 12.55 -14.59 1.32
CA ASP A 429 11.74 -13.68 0.51
C ASP A 429 10.75 -12.92 1.42
N ASP A 430 11.11 -11.71 1.82
CA ASP A 430 10.25 -10.91 2.69
C ASP A 430 9.01 -10.32 2.02
N ILE A 431 8.92 -10.32 0.67
CA ILE A 431 7.65 -10.01 0.01
C ILE A 431 6.68 -11.16 0.31
N ALA A 432 7.15 -12.40 0.26
CA ALA A 432 6.39 -13.56 0.73
C ALA A 432 6.07 -13.44 2.22
N ALA A 433 7.00 -12.98 3.07
CA ALA A 433 6.71 -12.73 4.47
C ALA A 433 5.66 -11.63 4.69
N ALA A 434 5.66 -10.57 3.88
CA ALA A 434 4.64 -9.52 3.92
C ALA A 434 3.28 -10.07 3.51
N VAL A 435 3.20 -10.82 2.39
CA VAL A 435 2.01 -11.52 1.92
C VAL A 435 1.47 -12.46 3.00
N MET A 436 2.31 -13.34 3.55
CA MET A 436 1.93 -14.30 4.58
C MET A 436 1.54 -13.62 5.88
N ASN A 437 2.17 -12.51 6.27
CA ASN A 437 1.74 -11.71 7.41
C ASN A 437 0.32 -11.15 7.21
N ARG A 438 -0.05 -10.75 5.98
CA ARG A 438 -1.41 -10.29 5.66
C ARG A 438 -2.41 -11.44 5.62
N LEU A 439 -2.04 -12.56 5.01
CA LEU A 439 -2.89 -13.75 4.93
C LEU A 439 -3.17 -14.37 6.31
N ARG A 440 -2.15 -14.52 7.16
CA ARG A 440 -2.33 -15.02 8.54
C ARG A 440 -3.24 -14.11 9.35
N LYS A 441 -3.04 -12.78 9.28
CA LYS A 441 -3.94 -11.81 9.92
C LYS A 441 -5.38 -11.86 9.38
N ALA A 442 -5.55 -12.12 8.08
CA ALA A 442 -6.87 -12.28 7.47
C ALA A 442 -7.55 -13.60 7.92
N ALA A 443 -6.77 -14.68 8.06
CA ALA A 443 -7.24 -16.03 8.44
C ALA A 443 -7.46 -16.21 9.95
N GLU A 444 -6.80 -15.43 10.82
CA GLU A 444 -7.06 -15.39 12.26
C GLU A 444 -8.49 -14.94 12.61
N VAL A 445 -9.22 -14.40 11.63
CA VAL A 445 -10.60 -13.95 11.81
C VAL A 445 -11.58 -15.12 11.63
N ARG A 446 -11.97 -15.66 12.80
CA ARG A 446 -13.08 -16.57 13.11
C ARG A 446 -12.76 -18.06 13.20
#